data_AF-A0A938S4W2-F1
#
_entry.id   AF-A0A938S4W2-F1
#
_cell.length_a   1.000
_cell.length_b   1.000
_cell.length_c   1.000
_cell.angle_alpha   90.00
_cell.angle_beta   90.00
_cell.angle_gamma   90.00
#
_symmetry.space_group_name_H-M   'P 1'
#
loop_
_entity.id
_entity.type
_entity.pdbx_description
1 polymer ?
#
loop_
_entity_poly.entity_id
_entity_poly.type
_entity_poly.pdbx_seq_one_letter_code
_entity_poly.pdbx_strand_id
1 'polypeptide(L)'
;MLLLSIPWRKGLLHSCLPCGRVLCVGTFYFENHPNVLDQFLANKNLLKGSAAIKVLPNSTEIVRFPDMVRAGEYPAPVPFGGMGKPVNENGFSDHFPIALRIQEGD
;
A
#
# COMPACT_ATOMS: atom_id res chain seq x y z
N MET A 1 -21.39 3.62 1.24
CA MET A 1 -20.56 2.41 1.06
C MET A 1 -20.93 1.81 -0.29
N LEU A 2 -20.11 2.06 -1.31
CA LEU A 2 -20.29 1.48 -2.64
C LEU A 2 -19.14 0.47 -2.81
N LEU A 3 -19.46 -0.82 -2.64
CA LEU A 3 -18.56 -1.88 -3.07
C LEU A 3 -18.57 -1.87 -4.60
N LEU A 4 -17.51 -1.32 -5.21
CA LEU A 4 -17.22 -1.64 -6.60
C LEU A 4 -16.44 -2.95 -6.60
N SER A 5 -17.14 -4.04 -6.90
CA SER A 5 -16.52 -5.28 -7.34
C SER A 5 -15.70 -4.99 -8.59
N ILE A 6 -14.37 -5.09 -8.49
CA ILE A 6 -13.49 -5.02 -9.66
C ILE A 6 -13.69 -6.35 -10.40
N PRO A 7 -14.25 -6.34 -11.62
CA PRO A 7 -14.32 -7.56 -12.42
C PRO A 7 -12.90 -7.93 -12.84
N TRP A 8 -12.49 -9.17 -12.55
CA TRP A 8 -11.27 -9.78 -13.03
C TRP A 8 -11.30 -9.90 -14.57
N ARG A 9 -11.04 -8.79 -15.28
CA ARG A 9 -10.68 -8.84 -16.71
C ARG A 9 -9.20 -9.18 -16.79
N LYS A 10 -8.92 -10.42 -17.15
CA LYS A 10 -7.62 -10.86 -17.70
C LYS A 10 -7.20 -9.86 -18.78
N GLY A 11 -6.17 -9.04 -18.53
CA GLY A 11 -5.59 -8.20 -19.58
C GLY A 11 -5.16 -6.78 -19.21
N LEU A 12 -5.29 -6.32 -17.97
CA LEU A 12 -4.77 -5.00 -17.54
C LEU A 12 -3.90 -5.07 -16.28
N LEU A 13 -3.11 -6.13 -16.14
CA LEU A 13 -1.87 -6.03 -15.37
C LEU A 13 -0.86 -5.35 -16.27
N HIS A 14 -0.63 -4.05 -16.09
CA HIS A 14 0.63 -3.46 -16.56
C HIS A 14 1.73 -4.30 -15.92
N SER A 15 2.52 -4.99 -16.74
CA SER A 15 3.74 -5.62 -16.29
C SER A 15 4.61 -4.54 -15.67
N CYS A 16 4.71 -4.52 -14.35
CA CYS A 16 5.78 -3.81 -13.68
C CYS A 16 7.09 -4.36 -14.25
N LEU A 17 7.92 -3.47 -14.78
CA LEU A 17 9.27 -3.79 -15.27
C LEU A 17 10.02 -4.67 -14.24
N PRO A 18 10.90 -5.59 -14.68
CA PRO A 18 11.73 -6.35 -13.75
C PRO A 18 12.43 -5.40 -12.77
N CYS A 19 12.35 -5.75 -11.49
CA CYS A 19 12.91 -4.97 -10.38
C CYS A 19 14.43 -4.85 -10.56
N GLY A 20 14.90 -3.75 -11.17
CA GLY A 20 16.33 -3.62 -11.50
C GLY A 20 16.87 -2.19 -11.52
N ARG A 21 16.00 -1.18 -11.36
CA ARG A 21 16.43 0.24 -11.32
C ARG A 21 15.42 1.20 -10.69
N VAL A 22 14.14 0.83 -10.65
CA VAL A 22 13.06 1.57 -9.98
C VAL A 22 12.54 0.67 -8.87
N LEU A 23 12.38 1.20 -7.66
CA LEU A 23 11.79 0.48 -6.52
C LEU A 23 10.45 -0.13 -6.98
N CYS A 24 10.28 -1.44 -6.87
CA CYS A 24 8.99 -2.07 -7.14
C CYS A 24 8.00 -1.59 -6.07
N VAL A 25 7.16 -0.61 -6.41
CA VAL A 25 6.23 0.01 -5.46
C VAL A 25 4.95 -0.81 -5.39
N GLY A 26 4.70 -1.43 -4.23
CA GLY A 26 3.50 -2.17 -3.91
C GLY A 26 3.29 -2.20 -2.41
N THR A 27 2.07 -2.46 -1.98
CA THR A 27 1.73 -2.70 -0.57
C THR A 27 1.75 -4.19 -0.27
N PHE A 28 1.35 -5.03 -1.24
CA PHE A 28 1.35 -6.49 -1.14
C PHE A 28 2.23 -7.11 -2.22
N TYR A 29 2.82 -8.28 -1.93
CA TYR A 29 3.80 -8.92 -2.79
C TYR A 29 3.50 -10.41 -2.94
N PHE A 30 3.28 -10.85 -4.18
CA PHE A 30 2.93 -12.24 -4.50
C PHE A 30 3.65 -12.68 -5.76
N GLU A 31 4.26 -13.88 -5.73
CA GLU A 31 5.01 -14.46 -6.87
C GLU A 31 6.04 -13.49 -7.49
N ASN A 32 6.77 -12.73 -6.67
CA ASN A 32 7.73 -11.71 -7.12
C ASN A 32 7.10 -10.58 -7.96
N HIS A 33 5.79 -10.35 -7.81
CA HIS A 33 5.10 -9.19 -8.37
C HIS A 33 4.61 -8.24 -7.25
N PRO A 34 4.87 -6.93 -7.37
CA PRO A 34 4.30 -5.92 -6.48
C PRO A 34 2.84 -5.67 -6.85
N ASN A 35 1.97 -5.56 -5.85
CA ASN A 35 0.56 -5.26 -6.00
C ASN A 35 0.19 -4.04 -5.15
N VAL A 36 -0.58 -3.12 -5.71
CA VAL A 36 -1.16 -1.97 -4.99
C VAL A 36 -2.61 -2.32 -4.68
N LEU A 37 -2.84 -2.92 -3.51
CA LEU A 37 -4.17 -3.34 -3.09
C LEU A 37 -4.82 -2.35 -2.13
N ASP A 38 -4.00 -1.72 -1.28
CA ASP A 38 -4.45 -0.79 -0.25
C ASP A 38 -4.65 0.62 -0.83
N GLN A 39 -5.76 1.25 -0.47
CA GLN A 39 -6.18 2.51 -1.07
C GLN A 39 -6.83 3.43 -0.04
N PHE A 40 -6.61 4.74 -0.20
CA PHE A 40 -7.44 5.76 0.41
C PHE A 40 -8.43 6.30 -0.61
N LEU A 41 -9.71 6.33 -0.23
CA LEU A 41 -10.75 6.99 -1.01
C LEU A 41 -11.21 8.22 -0.24
N ALA A 42 -10.91 9.40 -0.79
CA ALA A 42 -11.28 10.67 -0.18
C ALA A 42 -12.49 11.29 -0.87
N ASN A 43 -13.42 11.82 -0.07
CA ASN A 43 -14.50 12.65 -0.61
C ASN A 43 -13.90 13.94 -1.19
N LYS A 44 -14.32 14.36 -2.40
CA LYS A 44 -13.85 15.60 -3.03
C LYS A 44 -13.99 16.85 -2.16
N ASN A 45 -14.92 16.86 -1.22
CA ASN A 45 -15.11 17.98 -0.30
C ASN A 45 -13.96 18.10 0.72
N LEU A 46 -13.24 17.02 1.01
CA LEU A 46 -12.02 17.04 1.85
C LEU A 46 -10.82 17.68 1.13
N LEU A 47 -10.94 17.98 -0.17
CA LEU A 47 -9.92 18.68 -0.95
C LEU A 47 -10.21 20.18 -1.09
N LYS A 48 -11.31 20.67 -0.50
CA LYS A 48 -11.74 22.07 -0.61
C LYS A 48 -11.19 22.91 0.54
N GLY A 49 -10.92 24.20 0.25
CA GLY A 49 -10.30 25.13 1.21
C GLY A 49 -11.09 25.42 2.48
N SER A 50 -12.42 25.19 2.52
CA SER A 50 -13.28 25.46 3.67
C SER A 50 -13.65 24.22 4.50
N ALA A 51 -13.06 23.05 4.24
CA ALA A 51 -13.33 21.85 5.03
C ALA A 51 -12.64 21.89 6.39
N ALA A 52 -13.34 21.42 7.43
CA ALA A 52 -12.79 21.28 8.79
C ALA A 52 -11.68 20.23 8.89
N ILE A 53 -11.66 19.26 7.97
CA ILE A 53 -10.56 18.30 7.80
C ILE A 53 -10.23 18.26 6.31
N LYS A 54 -8.95 18.44 5.99
CA LYS A 54 -8.44 18.50 4.63
C LYS A 54 -7.47 17.37 4.38
N VAL A 55 -7.61 16.71 3.24
CA VAL A 55 -6.57 15.81 2.74
C VAL A 55 -5.53 16.65 2.02
N LEU A 56 -4.25 16.50 2.38
CA LEU A 56 -3.16 17.16 1.67
C LEU A 56 -2.87 16.40 0.37
N PRO A 57 -3.06 17.01 -0.81
CA PRO A 57 -2.75 16.35 -2.08
C PRO A 57 -1.27 15.94 -2.15
N ASN A 58 -0.99 14.85 -2.87
CA ASN A 58 0.38 14.32 -3.07
C ASN A 58 1.11 13.93 -1.78
N SER A 59 0.39 13.72 -0.68
CA SER A 59 0.96 13.27 0.61
C SER A 59 0.86 11.76 0.83
N THR A 60 0.22 11.03 -0.09
CA THR A 60 0.04 9.58 0.04
C THR A 60 1.36 8.87 -0.15
N GLU A 61 1.70 7.98 0.78
CA GLU A 61 2.92 7.19 0.73
C GLU A 61 2.68 5.75 1.21
N ILE A 62 3.54 4.82 0.74
CA ILE A 62 3.69 3.49 1.33
C ILE A 62 4.78 3.61 2.39
N VAL A 63 4.41 3.37 3.64
CA VAL A 63 5.33 3.51 4.77
C VAL A 63 6.16 2.23 4.89
N ARG A 64 7.50 2.40 4.88
CA ARG A 64 8.48 1.32 4.93
C ARG A 64 9.52 1.61 6.01
N PHE A 65 9.27 1.12 7.22
CA PHE A 65 10.30 1.10 8.25
C PHE A 65 11.33 0.01 7.92
N PRO A 66 12.63 0.22 8.19
CA PRO A 66 13.67 -0.74 7.82
C PRO A 66 13.37 -2.17 8.27
N ASP A 67 12.87 -2.35 9.51
CA ASP A 67 12.60 -3.67 10.08
C ASP A 67 11.43 -4.40 9.40
N MET A 68 10.52 -3.67 8.76
CA MET A 68 9.38 -4.25 8.04
C MET A 68 9.77 -4.81 6.68
N VAL A 69 10.95 -4.48 6.17
CA VAL A 69 11.39 -4.80 4.81
C VAL A 69 12.37 -5.96 4.84
N ARG A 70 12.06 -7.03 4.13
CA ARG A 70 12.99 -8.14 3.94
C ARG A 70 14.23 -7.66 3.18
N ALA A 71 15.40 -8.02 3.69
CA ALA A 71 16.66 -7.79 3.00
C ALA A 71 16.76 -8.61 1.69
N GLY A 72 17.48 -8.09 0.70
CA GLY A 72 17.73 -8.74 -0.59
C GLY A 72 17.25 -7.92 -1.79
N GLU A 73 17.27 -8.53 -2.96
CA GLU A 73 16.92 -7.88 -4.24
C GLU A 73 15.44 -7.52 -4.35
N TYR A 74 14.59 -8.10 -3.49
CA TYR A 74 13.14 -7.91 -3.52
C TYR A 74 12.61 -7.42 -2.16
N PRO A 75 12.43 -6.09 -1.97
CA PRO A 75 12.08 -5.48 -0.69
C PRO A 75 10.59 -5.65 -0.37
N ALA A 76 10.21 -6.88 0.02
CA ALA A 76 8.86 -7.28 0.40
C ALA A 76 8.64 -7.19 1.93
N PRO A 77 7.39 -7.10 2.41
CA PRO A 77 7.09 -7.11 3.85
C PRO A 77 7.59 -8.37 4.56
N VAL A 78 7.98 -8.22 5.82
CA VAL A 78 8.23 -9.35 6.74
C VAL A 78 6.89 -9.77 7.37
N PRO A 79 6.29 -10.89 6.94
CA PRO A 79 4.98 -11.30 7.44
C PRO A 79 5.09 -11.80 8.88
N PHE A 80 4.11 -11.43 9.71
CA PHE A 80 3.89 -12.04 11.02
C PHE A 80 3.42 -13.50 10.91
N GLY A 81 2.73 -13.87 9.82
CA GLY A 81 2.20 -15.22 9.62
C GLY A 81 0.81 -15.40 10.23
N GLY A 82 0.48 -16.64 10.62
CA GLY A 82 -0.89 -17.05 10.97
C GLY A 82 -1.63 -17.73 9.81
N MET A 83 -2.87 -18.19 10.04
CA MET A 83 -3.67 -18.93 9.04
C MET A 83 -3.05 -20.26 8.59
N GLY A 84 -2.54 -21.06 9.53
CA GLY A 84 -1.96 -22.39 9.26
C GLY A 84 -0.46 -22.39 8.92
N LYS A 85 0.18 -21.22 8.97
CA LYS A 85 1.65 -21.07 8.93
C LYS A 85 2.20 -20.77 10.32
N PRO A 86 3.47 -21.13 10.62
CA PRO A 86 4.12 -20.71 11.85
C PRO A 86 4.07 -19.19 12.03
N VAL A 87 3.91 -18.77 13.28
CA VAL A 87 3.98 -17.35 13.65
C VAL A 87 5.44 -16.92 13.66
N ASN A 88 5.72 -15.76 13.07
CA ASN A 88 6.98 -15.05 13.12
C ASN A 88 6.81 -13.86 14.07
N GLU A 89 7.28 -14.01 15.32
CA GLU A 89 7.16 -12.96 16.35
C GLU A 89 7.91 -11.67 16.01
N ASN A 90 8.89 -11.75 15.11
CA ASN A 90 9.62 -10.60 14.58
C ASN A 90 9.01 -10.06 13.27
N GLY A 91 7.88 -10.61 12.83
CA GLY A 91 7.16 -10.16 11.64
C GLY A 91 6.10 -9.11 11.96
N PHE A 92 5.65 -8.42 10.92
CA PHE A 92 4.73 -7.29 11.04
C PHE A 92 3.40 -7.60 10.33
N SER A 93 3.39 -7.52 9.01
CA SER A 93 2.22 -7.78 8.16
C SER A 93 2.72 -8.26 6.79
N ASP A 94 1.86 -8.96 6.05
CA ASP A 94 2.07 -9.28 4.64
C ASP A 94 1.77 -8.09 3.71
N HIS A 95 1.29 -6.97 4.26
CA HIS A 95 1.12 -5.69 3.58
C HIS A 95 1.98 -4.58 4.22
N PHE A 96 2.53 -3.68 3.40
CA PHE A 96 3.05 -2.41 3.90
C PHE A 96 1.88 -1.43 4.16
N PRO A 97 1.92 -0.68 5.28
CA PRO A 97 0.92 0.35 5.54
C PRO A 97 1.01 1.49 4.52
N ILE A 98 -0.14 2.10 4.22
CA ILE A 98 -0.21 3.38 3.50
C ILE A 98 -0.55 4.50 4.47
N ALA A 99 0.03 5.67 4.25
CA ALA A 99 -0.25 6.88 5.03
C ALA A 99 -0.67 8.02 4.10
N LEU A 100 -1.44 8.95 4.65
CA LEU A 100 -1.79 10.22 4.03
C LEU A 100 -1.74 11.30 5.10
N ARG A 101 -1.36 12.53 4.74
CA ARG A 101 -1.39 13.66 5.67
C ARG A 101 -2.73 14.38 5.59
N ILE A 102 -3.30 14.66 6.76
CA ILE A 102 -4.46 15.52 6.92
C ILE A 102 -4.07 16.83 7.58
N GLN A 103 -4.85 17.87 7.32
CA GLN A 103 -4.77 19.16 7.99
C GLN A 103 -6.13 19.47 8.60
N GLU A 104 -6.14 19.84 9.88
CA GLU A 104 -7.33 20.39 10.54
C GLU A 104 -7.54 21.84 10.05
N GLY A 105 -8.78 22.17 9.73
CA GLY A 105 -9.20 23.55 9.47
C GLY A 105 -9.29 24.31 10.79
N ASP A 106 -9.06 25.62 10.71
CA ASP A 106 -9.19 26.54 11.85
C ASP A 106 -10.62 26.56 12.43
#